data_AF-A0A2H3IFA6-F1
#
_entry.id   AF-A0A2H3IFA6-F1
#
_cell.length_a   1.000
_cell.length_b   1.000
_cell.length_c   1.000
_cell.angle_alpha   90.00
_cell.angle_beta   90.00
_cell.angle_gamma   90.00
#
_symmetry.space_group_name_H-M   'P 1'
#
loop_
_entity.id
_entity.type
_entity.pdbx_description
1 polymer ?
#
loop_
_entity_poly.entity_id
_entity_poly.type
_entity_poly.pdbx_seq_one_letter_code
_entity_poly.pdbx_strand_id
1 'polypeptide(L)'
;MSESSSTSRKLSNAAQVDVTMNRVKFNVNTEYAYLQNFKILQNTFKRHSIDRPVPVESLVKCRMQDNLEFLQWAKKFWDQHYPGGDYDAVARRKASGGPAASTAPITAARTSSAGARRGTTPTGAGVRPRVAGAGAGPGVAALNQEIAAQKEAIAGLEKERDFYFAKLRDIELLLQTAVEADPELEKDEDSLVKHIQGILYSTEEGFEIPAEAEEGQEELETF
;
A
#
# COMPACT_ATOMS: atom_id res chain seq x y z
N MET A 1 -29.01 29.51 30.78
CA MET A 1 -27.73 29.21 30.11
C MET A 1 -27.17 27.80 30.38
N SER A 2 -27.94 26.88 30.98
CA SER A 2 -27.47 25.53 31.35
C SER A 2 -27.89 24.41 30.35
N GLU A 3 -28.97 24.58 29.59
CA GLU A 3 -29.53 23.50 28.77
C GLU A 3 -28.82 23.28 27.41
N SER A 4 -28.24 24.32 26.79
CA SER A 4 -27.55 24.17 25.49
C SER A 4 -26.28 23.31 25.56
N SER A 5 -25.65 23.20 26.74
CA SER A 5 -24.43 22.39 26.94
C SER A 5 -24.75 20.89 27.14
N SER A 6 -25.99 20.55 27.50
CA SER A 6 -26.43 19.16 27.71
C SER A 6 -26.86 18.49 26.40
N THR A 7 -27.50 19.24 25.50
CA THR A 7 -27.89 18.75 24.17
C THR A 7 -26.68 18.50 23.25
N SER A 8 -25.66 19.37 23.30
CA SER A 8 -24.41 19.14 22.55
C SER A 8 -23.64 17.91 23.04
N ARG A 9 -23.66 17.63 24.35
CA ARG A 9 -23.05 16.42 24.93
C ARG A 9 -23.83 15.13 24.64
N LYS A 10 -25.14 15.21 24.42
CA LYS A 10 -25.95 14.06 23.97
C LYS A 10 -25.73 13.70 22.49
N LEU A 11 -25.40 14.69 21.63
CA LEU A 11 -25.01 14.41 20.25
C LEU A 11 -23.64 13.72 20.16
N SER A 12 -22.68 14.11 21.00
CA SER A 12 -21.29 13.65 20.91
C SER A 12 -21.09 12.18 21.32
N ASN A 13 -21.83 11.71 22.33
CA ASN A 13 -21.73 10.30 22.76
C ASN A 13 -22.52 9.35 21.83
N ALA A 14 -23.51 9.88 21.11
CA ALA A 14 -24.29 9.12 20.13
C ALA A 14 -23.51 8.90 18.82
N ALA A 15 -22.74 9.88 18.33
CA ALA A 15 -21.97 9.76 17.08
C ALA A 15 -20.90 8.65 17.13
N GLN A 16 -20.32 8.38 18.31
CA GLN A 16 -19.30 7.34 18.49
C GLN A 16 -19.89 5.91 18.36
N VAL A 17 -21.19 5.73 18.60
CA VAL A 17 -21.87 4.43 18.74
C VAL A 17 -22.95 4.18 17.67
N ASP A 18 -23.42 5.19 16.95
CA ASP A 18 -24.65 5.07 16.14
C ASP A 18 -24.47 4.34 14.79
N VAL A 19 -23.24 4.08 14.32
CA VAL A 19 -23.08 3.19 13.15
C VAL A 19 -23.54 1.79 13.51
N THR A 20 -24.52 1.27 12.76
CA THR A 20 -25.09 -0.06 12.93
C THR A 20 -24.11 -1.15 12.47
N MET A 21 -23.06 -1.38 13.27
CA MET A 21 -21.90 -2.21 12.91
C MET A 21 -22.26 -3.66 12.61
N ASN A 22 -23.29 -4.21 13.25
CA ASN A 22 -23.81 -5.57 12.97
C ASN A 22 -24.33 -5.75 11.54
N ARG A 23 -24.62 -4.65 10.82
CA ARG A 23 -25.02 -4.68 9.41
C ARG A 23 -23.86 -4.43 8.45
N VAL A 24 -22.71 -3.97 8.96
CA VAL A 24 -21.52 -3.69 8.16
C VAL A 24 -20.82 -5.00 7.84
N LYS A 25 -20.56 -5.22 6.56
CA LYS A 25 -19.84 -6.41 6.09
C LYS A 25 -18.36 -6.07 5.90
N PHE A 26 -17.50 -6.65 6.73
CA PHE A 26 -16.05 -6.33 6.74
C PHE A 26 -15.22 -7.08 5.69
N ASN A 27 -15.56 -8.34 5.41
CA ASN A 27 -14.83 -9.20 4.45
C ASN A 27 -15.58 -9.29 3.12
N VAL A 28 -15.74 -8.14 2.46
CA VAL A 28 -16.43 -8.04 1.17
C VAL A 28 -15.42 -7.84 0.05
N ASN A 29 -15.63 -8.53 -1.07
CA ASN A 29 -14.89 -8.33 -2.32
C ASN A 29 -15.82 -8.16 -3.53
N THR A 30 -17.12 -7.95 -3.29
CA THR A 30 -18.13 -7.75 -4.34
C THR A 30 -18.71 -6.34 -4.28
N GLU A 31 -18.86 -5.71 -5.45
CA GLU A 31 -19.38 -4.36 -5.59
C GLU A 31 -20.75 -4.18 -4.93
N TYR A 32 -21.64 -5.16 -5.13
CA TYR A 32 -22.98 -5.16 -4.53
C TYR A 32 -22.97 -5.06 -3.00
N ALA A 33 -22.03 -5.73 -2.33
CA ALA A 33 -21.96 -5.67 -0.88
C ALA A 33 -21.27 -4.39 -0.37
N TYR A 34 -20.41 -3.74 -1.18
CA TYR A 34 -19.96 -2.37 -0.90
C TYR A 34 -21.11 -1.37 -0.95
N LEU A 35 -22.04 -1.49 -1.92
CA LEU A 35 -23.23 -0.63 -1.98
C LEU A 35 -24.08 -0.71 -0.70
N GLN A 36 -24.22 -1.91 -0.11
CA GLN A 36 -24.92 -2.10 1.16
C GLN A 36 -24.22 -1.35 2.30
N ASN A 37 -22.88 -1.42 2.38
CA ASN A 37 -22.10 -0.69 3.36
C ASN A 37 -22.22 0.83 3.17
N PHE A 38 -22.16 1.33 1.94
CA PHE A 38 -22.35 2.75 1.64
C PHE A 38 -23.76 3.25 1.98
N LYS A 39 -24.78 2.41 1.88
CA LYS A 39 -26.14 2.75 2.33
C LYS A 39 -26.22 2.93 3.85
N ILE A 40 -25.46 2.14 4.62
CA ILE A 40 -25.34 2.32 6.08
C ILE A 40 -24.66 3.66 6.38
N LEU A 41 -23.62 4.01 5.61
CA LEU A 41 -22.92 5.29 5.75
C LEU A 41 -23.84 6.48 5.43
N GLN A 42 -24.57 6.44 4.32
CA GLN A 42 -25.55 7.47 3.95
C GLN A 42 -26.63 7.63 5.02
N ASN A 43 -27.14 6.54 5.59
CA ASN A 43 -28.13 6.60 6.67
C ASN A 43 -27.54 7.23 7.94
N THR A 44 -26.26 6.98 8.21
CA THR A 44 -25.54 7.62 9.32
C THR A 44 -25.39 9.12 9.08
N PHE A 45 -25.03 9.55 7.87
CA PHE A 45 -24.92 10.97 7.51
C PHE A 45 -26.26 11.68 7.64
N LYS A 46 -27.34 11.07 7.16
CA LYS A 46 -28.71 11.60 7.31
C LYS A 46 -29.12 11.79 8.77
N ARG A 47 -28.81 10.81 9.65
CA ARG A 47 -29.15 10.90 11.08
C ARG A 47 -28.36 11.98 11.82
N HIS A 48 -27.12 12.21 11.42
CA HIS A 48 -26.27 13.25 12.00
C HIS A 48 -26.32 14.59 11.23
N SER A 49 -27.27 14.74 10.29
CA SER A 49 -27.44 15.95 9.48
C SER A 49 -26.14 16.41 8.80
N ILE A 50 -25.33 15.47 8.33
CA ILE A 50 -24.13 15.75 7.54
C ILE A 50 -24.57 15.97 6.09
N ASP A 51 -24.49 17.22 5.64
CA ASP A 51 -25.01 17.68 4.33
C ASP A 51 -24.15 17.22 3.13
N ARG A 52 -22.93 16.71 3.38
CA ARG A 52 -22.05 16.29 2.29
C ARG A 52 -22.59 15.03 1.59
N PRO A 53 -22.83 15.06 0.27
CA PRO A 53 -23.21 13.87 -0.47
C PRO A 53 -22.05 12.87 -0.54
N VAL A 54 -22.36 11.59 -0.36
CA VAL A 54 -21.38 10.49 -0.51
C VAL A 54 -21.37 10.05 -1.97
N PRO A 55 -20.25 10.18 -2.72
CA PRO A 55 -20.16 9.82 -4.14
C PRO A 55 -20.03 8.29 -4.31
N VAL A 56 -21.11 7.55 -4.02
CA VAL A 56 -21.09 6.08 -3.94
C VAL A 56 -20.63 5.42 -5.24
N GLU A 57 -21.08 5.89 -6.40
CA GLU A 57 -20.72 5.31 -7.71
C GLU A 57 -19.22 5.37 -8.01
N SER A 58 -18.55 6.44 -7.58
CA SER A 58 -17.11 6.58 -7.75
C SER A 58 -16.34 5.81 -6.69
N LEU A 59 -16.82 5.82 -5.44
CA LEU A 59 -16.17 5.13 -4.33
C LEU A 59 -16.22 3.61 -4.46
N VAL A 60 -17.35 3.06 -4.92
CA VAL A 60 -17.56 1.61 -5.06
C VAL A 60 -16.61 1.00 -6.11
N LYS A 61 -16.26 1.77 -7.15
CA LYS A 61 -15.30 1.40 -8.20
C LYS A 61 -13.84 1.46 -7.75
N CYS A 62 -13.57 1.85 -6.49
CA CYS A 62 -12.23 1.94 -5.92
C CYS A 62 -11.28 2.87 -6.71
N ARG A 63 -11.81 3.90 -7.38
CA ARG A 63 -10.99 4.89 -8.09
C ARG A 63 -10.18 5.71 -7.08
N MET A 64 -8.88 5.84 -7.30
CA MET A 64 -7.94 6.41 -6.32
C MET A 64 -8.27 7.87 -5.97
N GLN A 65 -8.55 8.69 -6.98
CA GLN A 65 -8.85 10.12 -6.82
C GLN A 65 -10.08 10.34 -5.92
N ASP A 66 -11.21 9.72 -6.26
CA ASP A 66 -12.46 9.90 -5.51
C ASP A 66 -12.38 9.38 -4.07
N ASN A 67 -11.70 8.24 -3.86
CA ASN A 67 -11.51 7.67 -2.53
C ASN A 67 -10.59 8.54 -1.67
N LEU A 68 -9.51 9.07 -2.25
CA LEU A 68 -8.59 9.95 -1.54
C LEU A 68 -9.27 11.27 -1.15
N GLU A 69 -10.01 11.90 -2.07
CA GLU A 69 -10.76 13.13 -1.78
C GLU A 69 -11.79 12.91 -0.67
N PHE A 70 -12.50 11.77 -0.68
CA PHE A 70 -13.45 11.44 0.37
C PHE A 70 -12.76 11.27 1.73
N LEU A 71 -11.62 10.57 1.79
CA LEU A 71 -10.85 10.36 3.02
C LEU A 71 -10.24 11.65 3.57
N GLN A 72 -9.73 12.54 2.71
CA GLN A 72 -9.22 13.85 3.12
C GLN A 72 -10.29 14.67 3.82
N TRP A 73 -11.49 14.73 3.24
CA TRP A 73 -12.62 15.38 3.89
C TRP A 73 -13.02 14.68 5.19
N ALA A 74 -13.08 13.34 5.21
CA ALA A 74 -13.46 12.59 6.40
C ALA A 74 -12.50 12.85 7.58
N LYS A 75 -11.20 12.96 7.29
CA LYS A 75 -10.18 13.36 8.28
C LYS A 75 -10.41 14.78 8.79
N LYS A 76 -10.64 15.74 7.90
CA LYS A 76 -10.94 17.12 8.28
C LYS A 76 -12.22 17.21 9.13
N PHE A 77 -13.25 16.46 8.77
CA PHE A 77 -14.50 16.36 9.53
C PHE A 77 -14.25 15.76 10.92
N TRP A 78 -13.49 14.68 11.01
CA TRP A 78 -13.12 14.04 12.27
C TRP A 78 -12.38 15.01 13.20
N ASP A 79 -11.36 15.70 12.70
CA ASP A 79 -10.55 16.61 13.52
C ASP A 79 -11.36 17.76 14.13
N GLN A 80 -12.41 18.21 13.44
CA GLN A 80 -13.28 19.28 13.91
C GLN A 80 -14.33 18.82 14.92
N HIS A 81 -14.76 17.55 14.85
CA HIS A 81 -15.92 17.06 15.61
C HIS A 81 -15.55 16.02 16.68
N TYR A 82 -14.31 15.56 16.70
CA TYR A 82 -13.86 14.56 17.67
C TYR A 82 -13.78 15.17 19.07
N PRO A 83 -14.61 14.71 20.03
CA PRO A 83 -14.70 15.31 21.36
C PRO A 83 -13.56 14.89 22.30
N GLY A 84 -12.60 14.09 21.81
CA GLY A 84 -11.64 13.34 22.64
C GLY A 84 -12.23 12.03 23.18
N GLY A 85 -11.35 11.12 23.61
CA GLY A 85 -11.71 9.87 24.29
C GLY A 85 -11.34 8.60 23.53
N ASP A 86 -11.02 7.54 24.26
CA ASP A 86 -10.51 6.30 23.66
C ASP A 86 -11.58 5.58 22.83
N TYR A 87 -11.17 5.14 21.63
CA TYR A 87 -12.03 4.40 20.72
C TYR A 87 -11.36 3.11 20.27
N ASP A 88 -11.85 1.97 20.78
CA ASP A 88 -11.38 0.66 20.36
C ASP A 88 -12.17 0.15 19.14
N ALA A 89 -11.61 0.38 17.96
CA ALA A 89 -12.19 -0.07 16.70
C ALA A 89 -12.20 -1.61 16.56
N VAL A 90 -11.22 -2.30 17.15
CA VAL A 90 -11.05 -3.75 17.01
C VAL A 90 -12.10 -4.48 17.86
N ALA A 91 -12.27 -4.09 19.12
CA ALA A 91 -13.30 -4.64 19.98
C ALA A 91 -14.70 -4.42 19.38
N ARG A 92 -14.97 -3.22 18.86
CA ARG A 92 -16.27 -2.90 18.25
C ARG A 92 -16.55 -3.74 17.01
N ARG A 93 -15.54 -3.98 16.16
CA ARG A 93 -15.65 -4.86 14.98
C ARG A 93 -15.90 -6.32 15.39
N LYS A 94 -15.17 -6.81 16.39
CA LYS A 94 -15.30 -8.18 16.91
C LYS A 94 -16.70 -8.41 17.50
N ALA A 95 -17.22 -7.45 18.26
CA ALA A 95 -18.57 -7.50 18.82
C ALA A 95 -19.67 -7.56 17.75
N SER A 96 -19.41 -6.98 16.56
CA SER A 96 -20.34 -7.04 15.42
C SER A 96 -20.15 -8.26 14.50
N GLY A 97 -19.35 -9.26 14.89
CA GLY A 97 -19.08 -10.45 14.07
C GLY A 97 -18.10 -10.21 12.92
N GLY A 98 -17.34 -9.12 12.96
CA GLY A 98 -16.21 -8.91 12.06
C GLY A 98 -15.01 -9.80 12.45
N PRO A 99 -14.09 -10.07 11.50
CA PRO A 99 -12.92 -10.91 11.77
C PRO A 99 -12.07 -10.34 12.90
N ALA A 100 -11.44 -11.21 13.68
CA ALA A 100 -10.40 -10.81 14.63
C ALA A 100 -9.28 -10.08 13.86
N ALA A 101 -8.82 -8.95 14.39
CA ALA A 101 -7.66 -8.28 13.81
C ALA A 101 -6.45 -9.21 13.90
N SER A 102 -5.82 -9.49 12.77
CA SER A 102 -4.49 -10.11 12.76
C SER A 102 -3.53 -9.14 13.44
N THR A 103 -3.05 -9.49 14.62
CA THR A 103 -1.95 -8.79 15.30
C THR A 103 -0.66 -9.03 14.54
N ALA A 104 -0.45 -8.29 13.45
CA ALA A 104 0.88 -8.02 12.95
C ALA A 104 1.42 -6.80 13.72
N PRO A 105 2.66 -6.83 14.24
CA PRO A 105 3.20 -5.72 15.00
C PRO A 105 3.36 -4.51 14.08
N ILE A 106 2.70 -3.41 14.44
CA ILE A 106 2.95 -2.11 13.81
C ILE A 106 4.08 -1.47 14.64
N THR A 107 5.32 -1.63 14.18
CA THR A 107 6.43 -0.82 14.69
C THR A 107 6.13 0.63 14.33
N ALA A 108 6.02 1.49 15.34
CA ALA A 108 5.82 2.92 15.18
C ALA A 108 7.06 3.54 14.52
N ALA A 109 6.93 3.97 13.26
CA ALA A 109 7.90 4.82 12.58
C ALA A 109 7.24 6.14 12.21
N ARG A 110 7.92 7.21 12.60
CA ARG A 110 7.52 8.61 12.48
C ARG A 110 7.58 9.04 11.01
N THR A 111 6.72 10.00 10.69
CA THR A 111 6.58 10.79 9.46
C THR A 111 7.81 10.94 8.56
N SER A 112 7.68 10.56 7.29
CA SER A 112 8.10 11.33 6.11
C SER A 112 7.50 10.73 4.83
N SER A 113 7.44 11.55 3.80
CA SER A 113 6.63 11.49 2.58
C SER A 113 7.05 10.47 1.51
N ALA A 114 6.07 10.17 0.63
CA ALA A 114 6.18 9.80 -0.79
C ALA A 114 6.21 8.32 -1.23
N GLY A 115 5.43 8.03 -2.28
CA GLY A 115 5.55 6.90 -3.24
C GLY A 115 5.02 5.53 -2.81
N ALA A 116 3.75 5.16 -3.01
CA ALA A 116 3.24 4.40 -4.18
C ALA A 116 4.24 3.35 -4.72
N ARG A 117 3.97 2.04 -4.77
CA ARG A 117 2.83 1.39 -5.46
C ARG A 117 2.50 0.00 -4.90
N ARG A 118 1.27 -0.39 -5.17
CA ARG A 118 0.49 -1.50 -4.62
C ARG A 118 0.04 -2.40 -5.75
N GLY A 119 -0.12 -3.69 -5.44
CA GLY A 119 -1.12 -4.56 -6.06
C GLY A 119 -0.51 -5.63 -6.98
N THR A 120 -1.11 -6.79 -7.16
CA THR A 120 -2.56 -7.05 -7.15
C THR A 120 -2.88 -8.55 -6.99
N THR A 121 -3.88 -8.85 -6.18
CA THR A 121 -4.71 -10.08 -6.20
C THR A 121 -5.32 -10.36 -7.58
N PRO A 122 -5.85 -11.57 -7.86
CA PRO A 122 -7.31 -11.62 -8.02
C PRO A 122 -8.03 -12.91 -7.60
N THR A 123 -9.34 -12.71 -7.49
CA THR A 123 -10.50 -13.47 -7.02
C THR A 123 -11.22 -14.34 -8.07
N GLY A 124 -12.07 -15.28 -7.62
CA GLY A 124 -13.31 -15.74 -8.30
C GLY A 124 -13.76 -17.14 -7.79
N ALA A 125 -14.88 -17.38 -7.08
CA ALA A 125 -16.34 -17.28 -7.35
C ALA A 125 -16.99 -18.62 -7.78
N GLY A 126 -17.94 -19.18 -6.97
CA GLY A 126 -18.88 -20.26 -7.39
C GLY A 126 -19.58 -21.15 -6.33
N VAL A 127 -20.87 -20.85 -6.02
CA VAL A 127 -22.07 -21.69 -5.69
C VAL A 127 -22.10 -22.81 -4.58
N ARG A 128 -22.87 -22.54 -3.48
CA ARG A 128 -23.70 -23.37 -2.50
C ARG A 128 -23.11 -24.67 -1.85
N PRO A 129 -23.60 -25.23 -0.68
CA PRO A 129 -24.56 -24.81 0.36
C PRO A 129 -23.92 -24.68 1.78
N ARG A 130 -24.70 -24.36 2.83
CA ARG A 130 -24.24 -24.31 4.24
C ARG A 130 -23.70 -25.67 4.69
N VAL A 131 -22.41 -25.73 5.03
CA VAL A 131 -21.81 -26.76 5.88
C VAL A 131 -21.33 -26.08 7.16
N ALA A 132 -21.70 -26.67 8.30
CA ALA A 132 -21.17 -26.29 9.60
C ALA A 132 -19.72 -26.81 9.73
N GLY A 133 -18.80 -25.93 10.16
CA GLY A 133 -17.49 -26.30 10.68
C GLY A 133 -16.33 -26.36 9.65
N ALA A 134 -15.21 -25.77 10.08
CA ALA A 134 -13.84 -25.99 9.62
C ALA A 134 -13.44 -25.58 8.18
N GLY A 135 -12.36 -24.79 8.08
CA GLY A 135 -11.52 -24.70 6.89
C GLY A 135 -11.58 -23.37 6.14
N ALA A 136 -10.43 -22.72 6.02
CA ALA A 136 -10.19 -21.71 4.99
C ALA A 136 -10.55 -22.33 3.62
N GLY A 137 -11.44 -21.69 2.85
CA GLY A 137 -11.91 -22.23 1.58
C GLY A 137 -10.75 -22.45 0.58
N PRO A 138 -10.86 -23.43 -0.34
CA PRO A 138 -9.77 -23.85 -1.23
C PRO A 138 -9.13 -22.71 -2.05
N GLY A 139 -9.89 -21.65 -2.37
CA GLY A 139 -9.35 -20.48 -3.07
C GLY A 139 -8.37 -19.63 -2.25
N VAL A 140 -8.50 -19.58 -0.93
CA VAL A 140 -7.54 -18.85 -0.06
C VAL A 140 -6.24 -19.63 0.05
N ALA A 141 -6.33 -20.96 0.13
CA ALA A 141 -5.15 -21.83 0.13
C ALA A 141 -4.38 -21.74 -1.20
N ALA A 142 -5.09 -21.79 -2.33
CA ALA A 142 -4.49 -21.66 -3.65
C ALA A 142 -3.80 -20.30 -3.86
N LEU A 143 -4.45 -19.20 -3.44
CA LEU A 143 -3.85 -17.86 -3.53
C LEU A 143 -2.61 -17.72 -2.61
N ASN A 144 -2.61 -18.33 -1.44
CA ASN A 144 -1.44 -18.34 -0.56
C ASN A 144 -0.29 -19.17 -1.13
N GLN A 145 -0.58 -20.26 -1.84
CA GLN A 145 0.42 -21.05 -2.56
C GLN A 145 1.03 -20.26 -3.72
N GLU A 146 0.21 -19.54 -4.49
CA GLU A 146 0.69 -18.66 -5.57
C GLU A 146 1.61 -17.56 -5.03
N ILE A 147 1.22 -16.90 -3.93
CA ILE A 147 2.07 -15.90 -3.28
C ILE A 147 3.40 -16.50 -2.80
N ALA A 148 3.39 -17.73 -2.28
CA ALA A 148 4.61 -18.40 -1.85
C ALA A 148 5.53 -18.73 -3.05
N ALA A 149 4.97 -19.26 -4.14
CA ALA A 149 5.71 -19.56 -5.36
C ALA A 149 6.32 -18.30 -5.99
N GLN A 150 5.55 -17.21 -6.06
CA GLN A 150 6.05 -15.93 -6.58
C GLN A 150 7.17 -15.35 -5.71
N LYS A 151 7.09 -15.48 -4.39
CA LYS A 151 8.18 -15.04 -3.49
C LYS A 151 9.45 -15.85 -3.69
N GLU A 152 9.35 -17.16 -3.88
CA GLU A 152 10.50 -18.01 -4.18
C GLU A 152 11.11 -17.66 -5.54
N ALA A 153 10.28 -17.43 -6.56
CA ALA A 153 10.73 -16.98 -7.87
C ALA A 153 11.44 -15.62 -7.81
N ILE A 154 10.88 -14.64 -7.08
CA ILE A 154 11.52 -13.34 -6.86
C ILE A 154 12.87 -13.51 -6.17
N ALA A 155 12.94 -14.31 -5.11
CA ALA A 155 14.20 -14.55 -4.40
C ALA A 155 15.25 -15.25 -5.29
N GLY A 156 14.83 -16.09 -6.24
CA GLY A 156 15.69 -16.67 -7.27
C GLY A 156 16.22 -15.61 -8.23
N LEU A 157 15.33 -14.78 -8.78
CA LEU A 157 15.67 -13.70 -9.70
C LEU A 157 16.56 -12.64 -9.05
N GLU A 158 16.37 -12.32 -7.77
CA GLU A 158 17.23 -11.39 -7.03
C GLU A 158 18.65 -11.94 -6.91
N LYS A 159 18.82 -13.25 -6.66
CA LYS A 159 20.15 -13.88 -6.64
C LYS A 159 20.80 -13.86 -8.01
N GLU A 160 20.05 -14.13 -9.08
CA GLU A 160 20.56 -14.07 -10.45
C GLU A 160 20.96 -12.64 -10.83
N ARG A 161 20.13 -11.66 -10.50
CA ARG A 161 20.44 -10.23 -10.66
C ARG A 161 21.74 -9.87 -9.96
N ASP A 162 21.88 -10.22 -8.69
CA ASP A 162 23.08 -9.88 -7.91
C ASP A 162 24.32 -10.60 -8.44
N PHE A 163 24.17 -11.85 -8.91
CA PHE A 163 25.24 -12.63 -9.53
C PHE A 163 25.73 -11.99 -10.83
N TYR A 164 24.83 -11.56 -11.71
CA TYR A 164 25.21 -10.89 -12.96
C TYR A 164 25.77 -9.50 -12.70
N PHE A 165 25.19 -8.75 -11.77
CA PHE A 165 25.71 -7.44 -11.37
C PHE A 165 27.14 -7.53 -10.84
N ALA A 166 27.43 -8.47 -9.94
CA ALA A 166 28.77 -8.67 -9.41
C ALA A 166 29.79 -8.96 -10.52
N LYS A 167 29.44 -9.80 -11.52
CA LYS A 167 30.31 -10.07 -12.66
C LYS A 167 30.58 -8.84 -13.52
N LEU A 168 29.55 -8.04 -13.80
CA LEU A 168 29.70 -6.81 -14.58
C LEU A 168 30.57 -5.79 -13.83
N ARG A 169 30.41 -5.70 -12.50
CA ARG A 169 31.26 -4.86 -11.64
C ARG A 169 32.72 -5.32 -11.61
N ASP A 170 32.96 -6.63 -11.53
CA ASP A 170 34.32 -7.19 -11.60
C ASP A 170 34.99 -6.84 -12.94
N ILE A 171 34.25 -6.95 -14.05
CA ILE A 171 34.74 -6.57 -15.38
C ILE A 171 35.07 -5.07 -15.43
N GLU A 172 34.19 -4.21 -14.91
CA GLU A 172 34.42 -2.77 -14.85
C GLU A 172 35.69 -2.42 -14.07
N LEU A 173 35.91 -3.06 -12.91
CA LEU A 173 37.11 -2.85 -12.11
C LEU A 173 38.39 -3.27 -12.84
N LEU A 174 38.33 -4.40 -13.58
CA LEU A 174 39.45 -4.86 -14.40
C LEU A 174 39.78 -3.85 -15.52
N LEU A 175 38.76 -3.27 -16.16
CA LEU A 175 38.95 -2.25 -17.19
C LEU A 175 39.54 -0.97 -16.60
N GLN A 176 39.03 -0.49 -15.46
CA GLN A 176 39.58 0.67 -14.75
C GLN A 176 41.06 0.46 -14.41
N THR A 177 41.41 -0.72 -13.88
CA THR A 177 42.81 -1.07 -13.56
C THR A 177 43.68 -1.09 -14.82
N ALA A 178 43.18 -1.60 -15.94
CA ALA A 178 43.91 -1.63 -17.20
C ALA A 178 44.16 -0.23 -17.77
N VAL A 179 43.17 0.65 -17.70
CA VAL A 179 43.29 2.06 -18.15
C VAL A 179 44.22 2.85 -17.24
N GLU A 180 44.18 2.62 -15.91
CA GLU A 180 45.11 3.26 -14.98
C GLU A 180 46.57 2.87 -15.27
N ALA A 181 46.81 1.59 -15.61
CA ALA A 181 48.14 1.09 -15.94
C ALA A 181 48.65 1.60 -17.31
N ASP A 182 47.77 1.76 -18.29
CA ASP A 182 48.09 2.31 -19.61
C ASP A 182 46.95 3.22 -20.13
N PRO A 183 47.08 4.55 -19.92
CA PRO A 183 46.04 5.51 -20.28
C PRO A 183 45.79 5.67 -21.79
N GLU A 184 46.65 5.13 -22.66
CA GLU A 184 46.41 5.20 -24.11
C GLU A 184 45.26 4.28 -24.55
N LEU A 185 44.93 3.24 -23.77
CA LEU A 185 43.82 2.31 -24.07
C LEU A 185 42.44 2.99 -24.10
N GLU A 186 42.27 4.13 -23.44
CA GLU A 186 41.01 4.86 -23.41
C GLU A 186 40.89 5.88 -24.56
N LYS A 187 41.98 6.23 -25.24
CA LYS A 187 41.96 7.30 -26.26
C LYS A 187 41.47 6.83 -27.63
N ASP A 188 41.59 5.53 -27.89
CA ASP A 188 41.13 4.93 -29.14
C ASP A 188 39.67 4.50 -29.01
N GLU A 189 38.78 5.17 -29.72
CA GLU A 189 37.33 4.93 -29.71
C GLU A 189 36.95 3.56 -30.29
N ASP A 190 37.78 2.98 -31.17
CA ASP A 190 37.58 1.64 -31.72
C ASP A 190 38.25 0.55 -30.86
N SER A 191 38.80 0.91 -29.71
CA SER A 191 39.44 -0.04 -28.78
C SER A 191 38.44 -1.02 -28.17
N LEU A 192 38.93 -2.20 -27.79
CA LEU A 192 38.14 -3.18 -27.05
C LEU A 192 37.61 -2.62 -25.72
N VAL A 193 38.37 -1.75 -25.05
CA VAL A 193 37.97 -1.11 -23.79
C VAL A 193 36.73 -0.25 -23.99
N LYS A 194 36.73 0.61 -25.02
CA LYS A 194 35.59 1.48 -25.36
C LYS A 194 34.36 0.68 -25.75
N HIS A 195 34.51 -0.39 -26.53
CA HIS A 195 33.39 -1.28 -26.86
C HIS A 195 32.78 -1.94 -25.62
N ILE A 196 33.58 -2.41 -24.66
CA ILE A 196 33.06 -3.03 -23.43
C ILE A 196 32.40 -1.97 -22.54
N GLN A 197 33.01 -0.79 -22.37
CA GLN A 197 32.40 0.33 -21.64
C GLN A 197 31.05 0.74 -22.26
N GLY A 198 30.96 0.77 -23.59
CA GLY A 198 29.71 1.05 -24.31
C GLY A 198 28.60 0.05 -23.99
N ILE A 199 28.93 -1.23 -23.82
CA ILE A 199 27.96 -2.25 -23.37
C ILE A 199 27.57 -2.01 -21.90
N LEU A 200 28.55 -1.79 -21.02
CA LEU A 200 28.33 -1.64 -19.57
C LEU A 200 27.49 -0.41 -19.23
N TYR A 201 27.65 0.68 -20.00
CA TYR A 201 26.95 1.94 -19.79
C TYR A 201 25.78 2.15 -20.77
N SER A 202 25.46 1.15 -21.60
CA SER A 202 24.24 1.20 -22.41
C SER A 202 22.99 1.20 -21.51
N THR A 203 22.09 2.15 -21.73
CA THR A 203 20.81 2.25 -21.03
C THR A 203 19.66 1.89 -21.97
N GLU A 204 18.78 0.98 -21.55
CA GLU A 204 17.49 0.78 -22.23
C GLU A 204 16.46 1.84 -21.78
N GLU A 205 15.60 2.32 -22.68
CA GLU A 205 14.47 3.23 -22.38
C GLU A 205 13.59 2.64 -21.27
N GLY A 206 13.82 3.05 -20.02
CA GLY A 206 13.11 2.55 -18.84
C GLY A 206 13.99 2.06 -17.68
N PHE A 207 15.32 2.01 -17.85
CA PHE A 207 16.30 1.70 -16.81
C PHE A 207 17.19 2.91 -16.45
N GLU A 208 16.70 4.13 -16.68
CA GLU A 208 17.38 5.35 -16.24
C GLU A 208 17.40 5.42 -14.71
N ILE A 209 18.60 5.53 -14.13
CA ILE A 209 18.76 5.92 -12.73
C ILE A 209 18.30 7.38 -12.64
N PRO A 210 17.31 7.73 -11.80
CA PRO A 210 16.97 9.12 -11.57
C PRO A 210 18.24 9.87 -11.12
N ALA A 211 18.53 11.01 -11.73
CA ALA A 211 19.73 11.82 -11.50
C ALA A 211 19.99 12.20 -10.01
N GLU A 212 19.05 11.92 -9.11
CA GLU A 212 19.15 12.17 -7.66
C GLU A 212 20.06 11.17 -6.91
N ALA A 213 20.56 10.10 -7.56
CA ALA A 213 21.47 9.14 -6.92
C ALA A 213 22.95 9.54 -6.95
N GLU A 214 23.37 10.48 -7.82
CA GLU A 214 24.77 10.93 -7.88
C GLU A 214 25.15 11.86 -6.71
N GLU A 215 24.22 12.65 -6.18
CA GLU A 215 24.51 13.58 -5.07
C GLU A 215 24.79 12.85 -3.72
N GLY A 216 24.47 11.55 -3.62
CA GLY A 216 24.61 10.78 -2.38
C GLY A 216 25.94 10.03 -2.21
N GLN A 217 26.79 9.94 -3.25
CA GLN A 217 28.04 9.18 -3.20
C GLN A 217 29.28 10.03 -2.86
N GLU A 218 29.23 11.35 -3.06
CA GLU A 218 30.38 12.23 -2.77
C GLU A 218 30.62 12.49 -1.26
N GLU A 219 29.63 12.28 -0.38
CA GLU A 219 29.79 12.52 1.07
C GLU A 219 30.45 11.34 1.84
N LEU A 220 30.68 10.18 1.21
CA LEU A 220 31.18 8.98 1.90
C LEU A 220 32.68 8.72 1.79
N GLU A 221 33.44 9.55 1.05
CA GLU A 221 34.90 9.38 0.89
C GLU A 221 35.76 10.25 1.82
N THR A 222 35.19 10.84 2.89
CA THR A 222 35.99 11.50 3.94
C THR A 222 35.86 10.78 5.28
N PHE A 223 36.67 9.72 5.46
CA PHE A 223 37.29 9.41 6.76
C PHE A 223 38.54 8.55 6.61
#